data_AF-A0A535RBT8-F1
#
_entry.id   AF-A0A535RBT8-F1
#
_cell.length_a   1.000
_cell.length_b   1.000
_cell.length_c   1.000
_cell.angle_alpha   90.00
_cell.angle_beta   90.00
_cell.angle_gamma   90.00
#
_symmetry.space_group_name_H-M   'P 1'
#
loop_
_entity.id
_entity.type
_entity.pdbx_description
1 polymer ?
#
loop_
_entity_poly.entity_id
_entity_poly.type
_entity_poly.pdbx_seq_one_letter_code
_entity_poly.pdbx_strand_id
1 'polypeptide(L)'
;MNRTIQHEALALLQQSEQAQPMLITDVGLTGLPEVVQRYLRYAGVVGEEPIRTVRLTQQGVMRQQPGKKWIPLVAEQYFTTKPPAFLWHCTMRPIPPVWITATDQFFQGHGSMRIKLWS
;
A
#
# COMPACT_ATOMS: atom_id res chain seq x y z
N MET A 1 -3.45 -11.93 13.84
CA MET A 1 -3.51 -10.60 13.19
C MET A 1 -3.89 -9.58 14.24
N ASN A 2 -3.18 -8.46 14.33
CA ASN A 2 -3.42 -7.47 15.38
C ASN A 2 -4.74 -6.71 15.07
N ARG A 3 -5.75 -6.81 15.94
CA ARG A 3 -7.10 -6.23 15.74
C ARG A 3 -7.05 -4.75 15.39
N THR A 4 -6.06 -4.02 15.92
CA THR A 4 -5.87 -2.59 15.65
C THR A 4 -5.55 -2.30 14.19
N ILE A 5 -4.70 -3.11 13.54
CA ILE A 5 -4.29 -2.89 12.15
C ILE A 5 -5.46 -3.10 11.19
N GLN A 6 -6.35 -4.05 11.48
CA GLN A 6 -7.56 -4.24 10.68
C GLN A 6 -8.48 -3.02 10.75
N HIS A 7 -8.64 -2.42 11.93
CA HIS A 7 -9.45 -1.22 12.09
C HIS A 7 -8.80 -0.01 11.38
N GLU A 8 -7.48 0.17 11.50
CA GLU A 8 -6.74 1.21 10.78
C GLU A 8 -6.87 1.02 9.26
N ALA A 9 -6.76 -0.21 8.76
CA ALA A 9 -6.92 -0.53 7.35
C ALA A 9 -8.35 -0.24 6.85
N LEU A 10 -9.37 -0.68 7.59
CA LEU A 10 -10.77 -0.40 7.23
C LEU A 10 -11.05 1.11 7.22
N ALA A 11 -10.56 1.85 8.21
CA ALA A 11 -10.71 3.29 8.28
C ALA A 11 -10.02 4.01 7.11
N LEU A 12 -8.85 3.53 6.67
CA LEU A 12 -8.18 4.04 5.48
C LEU A 12 -8.98 3.75 4.21
N LEU A 13 -9.45 2.50 4.04
CA LEU A 13 -10.21 2.09 2.85
C LEU A 13 -11.56 2.80 2.73
N GLN A 14 -12.23 3.07 3.85
CA GLN A 14 -13.50 3.81 3.88
C GLN A 14 -13.37 5.26 3.42
N GLN A 15 -12.17 5.83 3.48
CA GLN A 15 -11.92 7.20 3.03
C GLN A 15 -11.62 7.30 1.55
N SER A 16 -11.40 6.18 0.87
CA SER A 16 -11.36 6.18 -0.58
C SER A 16 -12.65 6.80 -1.09
N GLU A 17 -12.55 7.87 -1.88
CA GLU A 17 -13.72 8.48 -2.49
C GLU A 17 -14.48 7.42 -3.29
N GLN A 18 -15.72 7.16 -2.89
CA GLN A 18 -16.70 6.47 -3.73
C GLN A 18 -17.25 7.48 -4.73
N ALA A 19 -16.40 7.97 -5.64
CA ALA A 19 -16.90 8.73 -6.77
C ALA A 19 -17.66 7.78 -7.69
N GLN A 20 -18.69 8.30 -8.37
CA GLN A 20 -19.48 7.54 -9.35
C GLN A 20 -18.56 6.73 -10.27
N PRO A 21 -18.93 5.50 -10.65
CA PRO A 21 -18.14 4.69 -11.55
C PRO A 21 -18.07 5.38 -12.92
N MET A 22 -17.02 6.17 -13.12
CA MET A 22 -16.66 6.71 -14.42
C MET A 22 -15.54 5.84 -14.95
N LEU A 23 -15.83 5.14 -16.05
CA LEU A 23 -14.87 4.31 -16.74
C LEU A 23 -13.68 5.16 -17.19
N ILE A 24 -12.50 4.56 -17.23
CA ILE A 24 -11.34 5.18 -17.86
C ILE A 24 -11.63 5.28 -19.36
N THR A 25 -11.65 6.49 -19.90
CA THR A 25 -11.90 6.73 -21.33
C THR A 25 -10.61 7.15 -22.02
N ASP A 26 -10.51 6.89 -23.33
CA ASP A 26 -9.36 7.33 -24.12
C ASP A 26 -9.21 8.86 -24.09
N VAL A 27 -10.33 9.58 -24.14
CA VAL A 27 -10.37 11.05 -23.98
C VAL A 27 -9.80 11.47 -22.62
N GLY A 28 -10.11 10.74 -21.55
CA GLY A 28 -9.56 10.98 -20.22
C GLY A 28 -8.04 10.83 -20.12
N LEU A 29 -7.41 10.10 -21.06
CA LEU A 29 -5.95 9.94 -21.11
C LEU A 29 -5.26 11.14 -21.77
N THR A 30 -5.96 11.93 -22.59
CA THR A 30 -5.35 12.98 -23.44
C THR A 30 -4.60 14.06 -22.65
N GLY A 31 -4.94 14.28 -21.38
CA GLY A 31 -4.26 15.22 -20.48
C GLY A 31 -2.97 14.71 -19.84
N LEU A 32 -2.62 13.43 -20.02
CA LEU A 32 -1.42 12.80 -19.44
C LEU A 32 -0.22 12.89 -20.40
N PRO A 33 1.03 12.79 -19.91
CA PRO A 33 2.20 12.68 -20.78
C PRO A 33 2.08 11.49 -21.75
N GLU A 34 2.61 11.63 -22.97
CA GLU A 34 2.47 10.63 -24.04
C GLU A 34 2.88 9.20 -23.61
N VAL A 35 3.98 9.09 -22.87
CA VAL A 35 4.49 7.80 -22.34
C VAL A 35 3.48 7.13 -21.40
N VAL A 36 2.76 7.92 -20.60
CA VAL A 36 1.74 7.42 -19.67
C VAL A 36 0.51 6.98 -20.46
N GLN A 37 0.08 7.76 -21.45
CA GLN A 37 -1.05 7.39 -22.32
C GLN A 37 -0.79 6.05 -23.03
N ARG A 38 0.39 5.91 -23.64
CA ARG A 38 0.81 4.67 -24.33
C ARG A 38 0.80 3.47 -23.39
N TYR A 39 1.34 3.63 -22.19
CA TYR A 39 1.37 2.56 -21.20
C TYR A 39 -0.04 2.16 -20.75
N LEU A 40 -0.93 3.12 -20.47
CA LEU A 40 -2.29 2.82 -20.01
C LEU A 40 -3.13 2.14 -21.10
N ARG A 41 -2.98 2.56 -22.37
CA ARG A 41 -3.61 1.85 -23.50
C ARG A 41 -3.07 0.42 -23.64
N TYR A 42 -1.75 0.24 -23.56
CA TYR A 42 -1.12 -1.09 -23.60
C TYR A 42 -1.57 -1.98 -22.43
N ALA A 43 -1.71 -1.40 -21.23
CA ALA A 43 -2.18 -2.10 -20.04
C ALA A 43 -3.68 -2.47 -20.11
N GLY A 44 -4.41 -2.00 -21.13
CA GLY A 44 -5.80 -2.38 -21.37
C GLY A 44 -6.80 -1.78 -20.39
N VAL A 45 -6.48 -0.65 -19.75
CA VAL A 45 -7.36 -0.06 -18.72
C VAL A 45 -8.51 0.78 -19.28
N VAL A 46 -8.52 1.06 -20.59
CA VAL A 46 -9.59 1.85 -21.22
C VAL A 46 -10.87 1.01 -21.28
N GLY A 47 -11.97 1.56 -20.77
CA GLY A 47 -13.25 0.86 -20.60
C GLY A 47 -13.42 0.20 -19.24
N GLU A 48 -12.38 0.18 -18.41
CA GLU A 48 -12.41 -0.41 -17.07
C GLU A 48 -12.69 0.63 -15.98
N GLU A 49 -13.17 0.15 -14.83
CA GLU A 49 -13.30 0.99 -13.64
C GLU A 49 -11.92 1.33 -13.05
N PRO A 50 -11.70 2.58 -12.60
CA PRO A 50 -10.46 2.95 -11.93
C PRO A 50 -10.23 2.14 -10.64
N ILE A 51 -8.99 1.65 -10.46
CA ILE A 51 -8.59 1.01 -9.20
C ILE A 51 -8.56 2.07 -8.10
N ARG A 52 -9.42 1.90 -7.09
CA ARG A 52 -9.55 2.82 -5.95
C ARG A 52 -8.78 2.37 -4.72
N THR A 53 -8.77 1.07 -4.49
CA THR A 53 -8.13 0.45 -3.34
C THR A 53 -7.34 -0.78 -3.75
N VAL A 54 -6.25 -1.04 -3.03
CA VAL A 54 -5.42 -2.22 -3.23
C VAL A 54 -5.07 -2.81 -1.88
N ARG A 55 -5.14 -4.15 -1.77
CA ARG A 55 -4.57 -4.90 -0.66
C ARG A 55 -3.48 -5.82 -1.19
N LEU A 56 -2.30 -5.74 -0.58
CA LEU A 56 -1.18 -6.63 -0.85
C LEU A 56 -0.85 -7.45 0.40
N THR A 57 -0.42 -8.69 0.18
CA THR A 57 0.27 -9.50 1.17
C THR A 57 1.68 -9.77 0.64
N GLN A 58 2.67 -9.70 1.52
CA GLN A 58 4.08 -9.76 1.17
C GLN A 58 4.79 -10.73 2.11
N GLN A 59 5.69 -11.52 1.57
CA GLN A 59 6.62 -12.34 2.32
C GLN A 59 8.00 -12.14 1.73
N GLY A 60 9.00 -11.95 2.58
CA GLY A 60 10.36 -11.70 2.11
C GLY A 60 11.36 -11.60 3.23
N VAL A 61 12.50 -10.98 2.90
CA VAL A 61 13.59 -10.73 3.84
C VAL A 61 14.05 -9.28 3.71
N MET A 62 14.46 -8.68 4.83
CA MET A 62 15.07 -7.35 4.84
C MET A 62 16.35 -7.33 5.67
N ARG A 63 17.29 -6.45 5.30
CA ARG A 63 18.48 -6.15 6.10
C ARG A 63 18.41 -4.69 6.52
N GLN A 64 18.71 -4.40 7.78
CA GLN A 64 18.62 -3.04 8.32
C GLN A 64 19.73 -2.12 7.78
N GLN A 65 20.86 -2.70 7.38
CA GLN A 65 22.00 -1.98 6.79
C GLN A 65 22.88 -2.96 5.99
N PRO A 66 23.78 -2.46 5.13
CA PRO A 66 24.78 -3.29 4.47
C PRO A 66 25.58 -4.15 5.47
N GLY A 67 25.82 -5.40 5.11
CA GLY A 67 26.58 -6.36 5.93
C GLY A 67 25.84 -6.97 7.13
N LYS A 68 24.60 -6.56 7.46
CA LYS A 68 23.79 -7.24 8.49
C LYS A 68 23.05 -8.45 7.93
N LYS A 69 22.65 -9.34 8.84
CA LYS A 69 21.84 -10.53 8.53
C LYS A 69 20.49 -10.11 7.93
N TRP A 70 20.03 -10.92 6.99
CA TRP A 70 18.67 -10.86 6.48
C TRP A 70 17.68 -11.34 7.54
N ILE A 71 16.59 -10.62 7.69
CA ILE A 71 15.54 -10.89 8.67
C ILE A 71 14.27 -11.22 7.90
N PRO A 72 13.64 -12.39 8.13
CA PRO A 72 12.38 -12.73 7.52
C PRO A 72 11.29 -11.77 7.98
N LEU A 73 10.45 -11.37 7.03
CA LEU A 73 9.30 -10.51 7.27
C LEU A 73 8.07 -11.03 6.53
N VAL A 74 6.91 -10.82 7.14
CA VAL A 74 5.60 -10.88 6.50
C VAL A 74 4.94 -9.53 6.66
N ALA A 75 4.30 -9.05 5.60
CA ALA A 75 3.64 -7.74 5.63
C ALA A 75 2.31 -7.75 4.90
N GLU A 76 1.46 -6.82 5.29
CA GLU A 76 0.26 -6.44 4.56
C GLU A 76 0.36 -4.95 4.21
N GLN A 77 -0.19 -4.60 3.05
CA GLN A 77 -0.26 -3.20 2.62
C GLN A 77 -1.63 -2.89 2.05
N TYR A 78 -2.14 -1.73 2.41
CA TYR A 78 -3.40 -1.20 1.95
C TYR A 78 -3.15 0.16 1.31
N PHE A 79 -3.79 0.42 0.17
CA PHE A 79 -3.69 1.68 -0.55
C PHE A 79 -5.06 2.24 -0.86
N THR A 80 -5.15 3.57 -0.92
CA THR A 80 -6.19 4.30 -1.65
C THR A 80 -5.52 5.16 -2.72
N THR A 81 -6.15 5.28 -3.90
CA THR A 81 -5.63 6.13 -4.98
C THR A 81 -6.22 7.54 -4.94
N LYS A 82 -7.42 7.70 -4.37
CA LYS A 82 -8.07 9.00 -4.20
C LYS A 82 -8.89 9.07 -2.90
N PRO A 83 -8.50 9.91 -1.92
CA PRO A 83 -7.20 10.57 -1.84
C PRO A 83 -6.05 9.53 -1.75
N PRO A 84 -4.82 9.87 -2.16
CA PRO A 84 -3.68 8.97 -1.98
C PRO A 84 -3.41 8.70 -0.51
N ALA A 85 -3.42 7.44 -0.11
CA ALA A 85 -3.02 7.00 1.23
C ALA A 85 -2.47 5.57 1.17
N PHE A 86 -1.62 5.22 2.15
CA PHE A 86 -1.25 3.83 2.37
C PHE A 86 -1.12 3.51 3.87
N LEU A 87 -1.33 2.24 4.19
CA LEU A 87 -0.98 1.63 5.46
C LEU A 87 -0.22 0.35 5.17
N TRP A 88 1.05 0.32 5.56
CA TRP A 88 1.92 -0.84 5.50
C TRP A 88 2.18 -1.34 6.91
N HIS A 89 2.00 -2.63 7.13
CA HIS A 89 2.29 -3.25 8.41
C HIS A 89 3.07 -4.54 8.21
N CYS A 90 4.23 -4.64 8.85
CA CYS A 90 5.04 -5.84 8.82
C CYS A 90 5.31 -6.41 10.21
N THR A 91 5.48 -7.73 10.27
CA THR A 91 6.08 -8.44 11.38
C THR A 91 7.41 -9.03 10.94
N MET A 92 8.46 -8.73 11.71
CA MET A 92 9.81 -9.24 11.52
C MET A 92 10.22 -10.12 12.69
N ARG A 93 11.00 -11.16 12.42
CA ARG A 93 11.53 -12.06 13.46
C ARG A 93 13.06 -12.16 13.35
N PRO A 94 13.81 -11.21 13.93
CA PRO A 94 15.27 -11.20 13.82
C PRO A 94 15.92 -12.40 14.52
N ILE A 95 15.39 -12.78 15.69
CA ILE A 95 15.84 -13.93 16.50
C ILE A 95 14.65 -14.45 17.32
N PRO A 96 14.45 -15.76 17.52
CA PRO A 96 13.47 -16.27 18.48
C PRO A 96 13.90 -15.94 19.93
N PRO A 97 12.98 -15.56 20.85
CA PRO A 97 11.54 -15.32 20.69
C PRO A 97 11.19 -13.85 20.36
N VAL A 98 12.13 -13.04 19.87
CA VAL A 98 11.93 -11.62 19.57
C VAL A 98 11.19 -11.43 18.24
N TRP A 99 10.12 -10.64 18.26
CA TRP A 99 9.50 -10.10 17.05
C TRP A 99 9.39 -8.58 17.15
N ILE A 100 9.47 -7.94 16.00
CA ILE A 100 9.34 -6.50 15.83
C ILE A 100 8.18 -6.29 14.86
N THR A 101 7.28 -5.37 15.18
CA THR A 101 6.29 -4.88 14.23
C THR A 101 6.65 -3.48 13.79
N ALA A 102 6.49 -3.22 12.50
CA ALA A 102 6.60 -1.88 11.94
C ALA A 102 5.30 -1.55 11.22
N THR A 103 4.76 -0.37 11.49
CA THR A 103 3.62 0.20 10.78
C THR A 103 4.09 1.51 10.17
N ASP A 104 4.11 1.56 8.86
CA ASP A 104 4.37 2.78 8.09
C ASP A 104 3.06 3.21 7.41
N GLN A 105 2.74 4.49 7.50
CA GLN A 105 1.49 5.00 6.94
C GLN A 105 1.72 6.36 6.31
N PHE A 106 0.97 6.61 5.24
CA PHE A 106 0.78 7.94 4.67
C PHE A 106 -0.71 8.21 4.60
N PHE A 107 -1.15 9.26 5.28
CA PHE A 107 -2.56 9.56 5.43
C PHE A 107 -2.78 11.07 5.56
N GLN A 108 -3.72 11.62 4.79
CA GLN A 108 -4.02 13.06 4.77
C GLN A 108 -2.77 13.94 4.59
N GLY A 109 -1.85 13.55 3.70
CA GLY A 109 -0.62 14.29 3.43
C GLY A 109 0.50 14.09 4.46
N HIS A 110 0.29 13.26 5.49
CA HIS A 110 1.26 13.05 6.57
C HIS A 110 1.77 11.61 6.56
N GLY A 111 3.10 11.47 6.50
CA GLY A 111 3.78 10.20 6.72
C GLY A 111 4.04 9.97 8.21
N SER A 112 3.93 8.73 8.68
CA SER A 112 4.37 8.37 10.02
C SER A 112 4.78 6.91 10.10
N MET A 113 5.84 6.64 10.86
CA MET A 113 6.36 5.30 11.09
C MET A 113 6.34 4.97 12.57
N ARG A 114 5.82 3.78 12.91
CA ARG A 114 5.79 3.24 14.28
C ARG A 114 6.47 1.89 14.30
N ILE A 115 7.44 1.73 15.17
CA ILE A 115 8.14 0.46 15.39
C ILE A 115 7.87 0.01 16.82
N LYS A 116 7.48 -1.25 17.01
CA LYS A 116 7.21 -1.84 18.31
C LYS A 116 7.97 -3.14 18.49
N LEU A 117 8.48 -3.36 19.69
CA LEU A 117 9.09 -4.61 20.11
C LEU A 117 8.01 -5.47 20.79
N TRP A 118 7.93 -6.75 20.45
CA TRP A 118 7.00 -7.74 21.02
C TRP A 118 5.50 -7.42 20.86
N SER A 119 5.10 -6.76 19.77
CA SER A 119 3.70 -6.39 19.47
C SER A 119 3.21 -6.93 18.13
#